data_AF-A0A1Y4EEW2-F1
#
_entry.id   AF-A0A1Y4EEW2-F1
#
_cell.length_a   1.000
_cell.length_b   1.000
_cell.length_c   1.000
_cell.angle_alpha   90.00
_cell.angle_beta   90.00
_cell.angle_gamma   90.00
#
_symmetry.space_group_name_H-M   'P 1'
#
loop_
_entity.id
_entity.type
_entity.pdbx_description
1 polymer ?
#
loop_
_entity_poly.entity_id
_entity_poly.type
_entity_poly.pdbx_seq_one_letter_code
_entity_poly.pdbx_strand_id
1 'polypeptide(L)'
;MKKFLVLGLVVLWIVSCKCPFLWIVNLGNNFALLQWDDTDIVYDRNGDKECFSSSESVQVVPFEVVAYNFNDRWIIAKSDSKAGDNPQYWIIDKQYNFSRLGYREELQRQTTGPLDSISFYKTIKTYGIDLQLKYLSNK
;
A
#
# COMPACT_ATOMS: atom_id res chain seq x y z
N MET A 1 21.44 38.18 -48.42
CA MET A 1 21.76 36.77 -48.09
C MET A 1 21.59 36.56 -46.60
N LYS A 2 20.76 35.57 -46.24
CA LYS A 2 20.66 34.84 -44.96
C LYS A 2 20.37 35.61 -43.66
N LYS A 3 19.08 35.61 -43.28
CA LYS A 3 18.59 35.79 -41.91
C LYS A 3 18.98 34.55 -41.09
N PHE A 4 19.71 34.72 -39.99
CA PHE A 4 19.96 33.63 -39.03
C PHE A 4 18.72 33.44 -38.16
N LEU A 5 18.09 32.28 -38.33
CA LEU A 5 16.90 31.86 -37.60
C LEU A 5 17.41 31.03 -36.41
N VAL A 6 17.41 31.62 -35.22
CA VAL A 6 17.66 30.88 -33.98
C VAL A 6 16.34 30.22 -33.58
N LEU A 7 16.16 28.97 -34.03
CA LEU A 7 15.13 28.05 -33.54
C LEU A 7 15.94 26.94 -32.84
N GLY A 8 16.02 26.90 -31.51
CA GLY A 8 14.89 26.57 -30.65
C GLY A 8 14.89 25.06 -30.43
N LEU A 9 15.62 24.58 -29.42
CA LEU A 9 15.42 23.24 -28.88
C LEU A 9 15.43 23.33 -27.36
N VAL A 10 14.33 23.85 -26.82
CA VAL A 10 13.99 23.70 -25.41
C VAL A 10 13.63 22.23 -25.24
N VAL A 11 14.56 21.45 -24.72
CA VAL A 11 14.31 20.08 -24.27
C VAL A 11 13.34 20.17 -23.10
N LEU A 12 12.05 19.97 -23.40
CA LEU A 12 11.00 19.82 -22.41
C LEU A 12 11.24 18.51 -21.66
N TRP A 13 11.93 18.60 -20.53
CA TRP A 13 11.94 17.60 -19.48
C TRP A 13 10.55 17.55 -18.84
N ILE A 14 9.60 16.94 -19.54
CA ILE A 14 8.34 16.51 -18.92
C ILE A 14 8.67 15.19 -18.23
N VAL A 15 9.25 15.28 -17.05
CA VAL A 15 9.23 14.19 -16.07
C VAL A 15 7.80 14.20 -15.49
N SER A 16 6.83 13.85 -16.33
CA SER A 16 5.45 13.68 -15.90
C SER A 16 5.38 12.39 -15.12
N CYS A 17 5.28 12.51 -13.79
CA CYS A 17 4.90 11.43 -12.89
C CYS A 17 3.67 10.69 -13.48
N LYS A 18 3.82 9.39 -13.76
CA LYS A 18 3.05 8.63 -14.77
C LYS A 18 1.88 7.81 -14.21
N CYS A 19 0.95 8.37 -13.43
CA CYS A 19 -0.18 7.56 -12.93
C CYS A 19 -1.50 8.36 -12.81
N PRO A 20 -2.13 8.81 -13.92
CA PRO A 20 -3.27 9.73 -13.88
C PRO A 20 -4.57 9.14 -13.29
N PHE A 21 -4.67 7.81 -13.15
CA PHE A 21 -5.87 7.12 -12.66
C PHE A 21 -5.65 6.32 -11.38
N LEU A 22 -4.44 6.38 -10.81
CA LEU A 22 -4.10 5.64 -9.60
C LEU A 22 -4.29 6.54 -8.38
N TRP A 23 -5.18 6.17 -7.47
CA TRP A 23 -5.26 6.83 -6.17
C TRP A 23 -4.31 6.15 -5.19
N ILE A 24 -3.48 6.96 -4.52
CA ILE A 24 -2.42 6.48 -3.62
C ILE A 24 -2.57 7.17 -2.27
N VAL A 25 -2.60 6.38 -1.21
CA VAL A 25 -2.42 6.87 0.17
C VAL A 25 -1.14 6.28 0.73
N ASN A 26 -0.20 7.16 1.07
CA ASN A 26 1.03 6.75 1.75
C ASN A 26 0.72 6.33 3.20
N LEU A 27 1.02 5.08 3.54
CA LEU A 27 0.80 4.50 4.88
C LEU A 27 2.07 4.55 5.75
N GLY A 28 3.16 5.13 5.23
CA GLY A 28 4.48 5.21 5.87
C GLY A 28 5.31 3.93 5.68
N ASN A 29 6.61 4.01 5.93
CA ASN A 29 7.54 2.86 5.90
C ASN A 29 7.51 2.07 4.57
N ASN A 30 7.32 2.79 3.46
CA ASN A 30 7.14 2.25 2.11
C ASN A 30 5.88 1.39 1.88
N PHE A 31 4.91 1.49 2.78
CA PHE A 31 3.58 0.97 2.53
C PHE A 31 2.69 2.04 1.88
N ALA A 32 1.82 1.60 0.99
CA ALA A 32 0.77 2.41 0.41
C ALA A 32 -0.53 1.63 0.28
N LEU A 33 -1.64 2.37 0.31
CA LEU A 33 -2.92 1.91 -0.22
C LEU A 33 -3.01 2.40 -1.67
N LEU A 34 -3.25 1.49 -2.59
CA LEU A 34 -3.38 1.75 -4.02
C LEU A 34 -4.81 1.41 -4.45
N GLN A 35 -5.44 2.27 -5.22
CA GLN A 35 -6.74 1.98 -5.83
C GLN A 35 -6.67 2.22 -7.33
N TRP A 36 -6.86 1.14 -8.09
CA TRP A 36 -6.99 1.15 -9.54
C TRP A 36 -8.32 0.49 -9.94
N ASP A 37 -8.33 -0.84 -10.03
CA ASP A 37 -9.55 -1.65 -10.19
C ASP A 37 -10.00 -2.14 -8.81
N ASP A 38 -9.09 -2.81 -8.11
CA ASP A 38 -9.22 -3.20 -6.71
C ASP A 38 -8.43 -2.23 -5.80
N THR A 39 -8.74 -2.25 -4.50
CA THR A 39 -7.99 -1.53 -3.48
C THR A 39 -6.99 -2.45 -2.77
N ASP A 40 -5.71 -2.15 -2.86
CA ASP A 40 -4.62 -3.00 -2.36
C ASP A 40 -3.73 -2.28 -1.34
N ILE A 41 -3.25 -3.02 -0.34
CA ILE A 41 -2.11 -2.58 0.48
C ILE A 41 -0.84 -3.20 -0.11
N VAL A 42 0.09 -2.34 -0.50
CA VAL A 42 1.36 -2.71 -1.15
C VAL A 42 2.54 -2.21 -0.33
N TYR A 43 3.60 -2.99 -0.30
CA TYR A 43 4.93 -2.58 0.17
C TYR A 43 5.87 -2.46 -1.04
N ASP A 44 6.57 -1.34 -1.18
CA ASP A 44 7.61 -1.15 -2.21
C ASP A 44 9.00 -1.00 -1.56
N ARG A 45 9.90 -1.95 -1.78
CA ARG A 45 11.25 -1.89 -1.18
C ARG A 45 12.05 -0.66 -1.63
N ASN A 46 11.89 -0.24 -2.88
CA ASN A 46 12.60 0.91 -3.43
C ASN A 46 12.04 2.23 -2.89
N GLY A 47 10.87 2.19 -2.25
CA GLY A 47 10.20 3.37 -1.73
C GLY A 47 9.81 4.33 -2.85
N ASP A 48 9.51 3.81 -4.05
CA ASP A 48 9.01 4.61 -5.16
C ASP A 48 7.63 5.14 -4.82
N LYS A 49 7.59 6.39 -4.33
CA LYS A 49 6.37 7.03 -3.83
C LYS A 49 5.46 7.51 -4.94
N GLU A 50 5.91 7.52 -6.19
CA GLU A 50 5.18 8.14 -7.30
C GLU A 50 4.10 7.23 -7.86
N CYS A 51 4.37 5.92 -7.96
CA CYS A 51 3.40 4.96 -8.45
C CYS A 51 3.35 3.65 -7.64
N PHE A 52 4.27 3.40 -6.69
CA PHE A 52 4.38 2.13 -5.96
C PHE A 52 4.28 0.90 -6.88
N SER A 53 4.77 1.03 -8.12
CA SER A 53 4.63 0.06 -9.20
C SER A 53 5.98 -0.46 -9.67
N SER A 54 6.98 -0.46 -8.79
CA SER A 54 8.31 -0.96 -9.13
C SER A 54 8.30 -2.50 -9.19
N SER A 55 9.34 -3.10 -9.78
CA SER A 55 9.52 -4.56 -9.75
C SER A 55 9.69 -5.14 -8.34
N GLU A 56 9.84 -4.27 -7.34
CA GLU A 56 9.99 -4.62 -5.92
C GLU A 56 8.72 -4.33 -5.10
N SER A 57 7.63 -3.97 -5.76
CA SER A 57 6.32 -3.86 -5.13
C SER A 57 5.70 -5.22 -4.87
N VAL A 58 5.08 -5.36 -3.70
CA VAL A 58 4.47 -6.60 -3.23
C VAL A 58 3.13 -6.30 -2.57
N GLN A 59 2.08 -6.97 -3.02
CA GLN A 59 0.80 -6.97 -2.31
C GLN A 59 0.97 -7.65 -0.95
N VAL A 60 0.59 -6.95 0.11
CA VAL A 60 0.73 -7.39 1.50
C VAL A 60 -0.52 -8.12 1.96
N VAL A 61 -1.69 -7.54 1.64
CA VAL A 61 -3.00 -8.07 2.00
C VAL A 61 -3.63 -8.70 0.76
N PRO A 62 -3.96 -10.00 0.79
CA PRO A 62 -4.72 -10.64 -0.27
C PRO A 62 -6.13 -10.07 -0.40
N PHE A 63 -6.62 -9.99 -1.65
CA PHE A 63 -7.95 -9.49 -2.02
C PHE A 63 -8.16 -8.00 -1.74
N GLU A 64 -9.27 -7.48 -2.28
CA GLU A 64 -9.62 -6.07 -2.14
C GLU A 64 -9.78 -5.67 -0.66
N VAL A 65 -9.06 -4.63 -0.26
CA VAL A 65 -9.14 -3.99 1.05
C VAL A 65 -10.35 -3.06 1.08
N VAL A 66 -11.33 -3.37 1.93
CA VAL A 66 -12.58 -2.60 2.05
C VAL A 66 -12.60 -1.66 3.25
N ALA A 67 -11.73 -1.90 4.23
CA ALA A 67 -11.53 -0.99 5.36
C ALA A 67 -10.09 -1.05 5.84
N TYR A 68 -9.55 0.08 6.27
CA TYR A 68 -8.20 0.15 6.81
C TYR A 68 -8.04 1.31 7.79
N ASN A 69 -6.98 1.28 8.58
CA ASN A 69 -6.46 2.43 9.32
C ASN A 69 -5.00 2.17 9.67
N PHE A 70 -4.25 3.22 9.98
CA PHE A 70 -2.81 3.10 10.24
C PHE A 70 -2.31 4.19 11.19
N ASN A 71 -1.17 3.92 11.83
CA ASN A 71 -0.36 4.90 12.56
C ASN A 71 1.12 4.65 12.24
N ASP A 72 2.06 5.21 13.00
CA ASP A 72 3.49 5.08 12.73
C ASP A 72 4.02 3.64 12.77
N ARG A 73 3.38 2.76 13.55
CA ARG A 73 3.82 1.36 13.71
C ARG A 73 2.93 0.35 13.02
N TRP A 74 1.62 0.54 13.06
CA TRP A 74 0.67 -0.50 12.68
C TRP A 74 -0.15 -0.08 11.45
N ILE A 75 -0.47 -1.07 10.62
CA ILE A 75 -1.58 -1.00 9.68
C ILE A 75 -2.58 -2.07 10.10
N ILE A 76 -3.86 -1.72 10.16
CA ILE A 76 -4.95 -2.68 10.30
C ILE A 76 -5.81 -2.62 9.04
N ALA A 77 -6.26 -3.79 8.57
CA ALA A 77 -7.06 -3.87 7.37
C ALA A 77 -8.13 -4.96 7.48
N LYS A 78 -9.19 -4.77 6.71
CA LYS A 78 -10.22 -5.75 6.40
C LYS A 78 -10.23 -5.90 4.88
N SER A 79 -10.08 -7.13 4.41
CA SER A 79 -10.26 -7.46 3.01
C SER A 79 -11.57 -8.19 2.80
N ASP A 80 -12.08 -8.09 1.59
CA ASP A 80 -13.06 -9.05 1.10
C ASP A 80 -12.43 -10.44 0.99
N SER A 81 -13.29 -11.44 0.90
CA SER A 81 -12.91 -12.83 0.76
C SER A 81 -13.31 -13.32 -0.63
N LYS A 82 -12.80 -14.48 -1.08
CA LYS A 82 -13.41 -15.13 -2.25
C LYS A 82 -14.89 -15.38 -1.97
N ALA A 83 -15.72 -15.23 -3.01
CA ALA A 83 -17.17 -15.39 -2.95
C ALA A 83 -17.60 -16.61 -2.11
N GLY A 84 -18.07 -16.36 -0.88
CA GLY A 84 -18.56 -17.38 0.05
C GLY A 84 -17.87 -17.41 1.43
N ASP A 85 -16.71 -16.78 1.60
CA ASP A 85 -15.96 -16.80 2.86
C ASP A 85 -16.28 -15.61 3.78
N ASN A 86 -16.03 -15.75 5.08
CA ASN A 86 -16.14 -14.63 6.02
C ASN A 86 -15.08 -13.55 5.73
N PRO A 87 -15.38 -12.27 5.95
CA PRO A 87 -14.40 -11.19 5.79
C PRO A 87 -13.14 -11.45 6.62
N GLN A 88 -11.99 -11.13 6.04
CA GLN A 88 -10.68 -11.43 6.61
C GLN A 88 -10.03 -10.16 7.15
N TYR A 89 -9.42 -10.29 8.33
CA TYR A 89 -8.80 -9.18 9.03
C TYR A 89 -7.29 -9.37 9.11
N TRP A 90 -6.57 -8.25 9.01
CA TRP A 90 -5.11 -8.23 8.88
C TRP A 90 -4.51 -7.16 9.79
N ILE A 91 -3.35 -7.47 10.38
CA ILE A 91 -2.55 -6.54 11.20
C ILE A 91 -1.11 -6.62 10.71
N ILE A 92 -0.50 -5.50 10.37
CA ILE A 92 0.86 -5.42 9.81
C ILE A 92 1.73 -4.56 10.75
N ASP A 93 2.87 -5.10 11.23
CA ASP A 93 3.90 -4.33 11.94
C ASP A 93 4.89 -3.70 10.94
N LYS A 94 4.92 -2.36 10.88
CA LYS A 94 5.80 -1.58 10.00
C LYS A 94 7.21 -1.39 10.54
N GLN A 95 7.48 -1.74 11.80
CA GLN A 95 8.78 -1.46 12.42
C GLN A 95 9.91 -2.39 11.97
N TYR A 96 9.61 -3.45 11.23
CA TYR A 96 10.64 -4.30 10.68
C TYR A 96 11.39 -3.64 9.51
N ASN A 97 12.70 -3.85 9.44
CA ASN A 97 13.50 -3.37 8.31
C ASN A 97 13.46 -4.34 7.12
N PHE A 98 12.53 -4.10 6.21
CA PHE A 98 12.33 -4.85 4.97
C PHE A 98 13.34 -4.52 3.85
N SER A 99 14.43 -3.79 4.12
CA SER A 99 15.42 -3.43 3.10
C SER A 99 16.41 -4.56 2.75
N ARG A 100 16.31 -5.73 3.39
CA ARG A 100 17.25 -6.85 3.24
C ARG A 100 16.77 -7.87 2.21
N LEU A 101 17.66 -8.76 1.77
CA LEU A 101 17.29 -9.95 0.99
C LEU A 101 16.31 -10.82 1.81
N GLY A 102 15.33 -11.44 1.16
CA GLY A 102 14.30 -12.24 1.83
C GLY A 102 13.23 -11.40 2.55
N TYR A 103 13.02 -10.13 2.13
CA TYR A 103 12.03 -9.25 2.75
C TYR A 103 10.60 -9.72 2.55
N ARG A 104 10.31 -10.53 1.53
CA ARG A 104 8.95 -11.00 1.24
C ARG A 104 8.47 -12.01 2.27
N GLU A 105 9.32 -12.95 2.66
CA GLU A 105 9.03 -13.91 3.72
C GLU A 105 8.85 -13.21 5.07
N GLU A 106 9.61 -12.14 5.28
CA GLU A 106 9.51 -11.33 6.48
C GLU A 106 8.25 -10.45 6.49
N LEU A 107 7.87 -9.88 5.35
CA LEU A 107 6.61 -9.14 5.18
C LEU A 107 5.42 -10.03 5.58
N GLN A 108 5.47 -11.31 5.17
CA GLN A 108 4.49 -12.32 5.58
C GLN A 108 4.56 -12.60 7.09
N ARG A 109 5.75 -12.78 7.69
CA ARG A 109 5.90 -12.98 9.14
C ARG A 109 5.39 -11.81 9.97
N GLN A 110 5.55 -10.59 9.48
CA GLN A 110 5.11 -9.36 10.14
C GLN A 110 3.64 -9.01 9.84
N THR A 111 2.99 -9.78 8.98
CA THR A 111 1.57 -9.66 8.66
C THR A 111 0.80 -10.76 9.39
N THR A 112 0.07 -10.39 10.43
CA THR A 112 -0.83 -11.28 11.15
C THR A 112 -2.18 -11.34 10.43
N GLY A 113 -2.50 -12.49 9.83
CA GLY A 113 -3.78 -12.77 9.19
C GLY A 113 -3.72 -14.01 8.26
N PRO A 114 -4.85 -14.40 7.66
CA PRO A 114 -6.18 -13.84 7.86
C PRO A 114 -6.75 -14.20 9.24
N LEU A 115 -7.35 -13.24 9.93
CA LEU A 115 -8.05 -13.43 11.20
C LEU A 115 -9.56 -13.33 10.99
N ASP A 116 -10.34 -13.96 11.86
CA ASP A 116 -11.75 -13.62 12.07
C ASP A 116 -11.89 -12.36 12.95
N SER A 117 -13.10 -11.82 13.05
CA SER A 117 -13.35 -10.57 13.79
C SER A 117 -13.02 -10.67 15.29
N ILE A 118 -13.29 -11.80 15.95
CA ILE A 118 -13.04 -11.99 17.38
C ILE A 118 -11.53 -12.05 17.62
N SER A 119 -10.83 -12.85 16.81
CA SER A 119 -9.37 -12.98 16.87
C SER A 119 -8.68 -11.64 16.59
N PHE A 120 -9.17 -10.86 15.62
CA PHE A 120 -8.65 -9.54 15.28
C PHE A 120 -8.73 -8.56 16.44
N TYR A 121 -9.92 -8.35 17.03
CA TYR A 121 -10.07 -7.42 18.15
C TYR A 121 -9.32 -7.87 19.40
N LYS A 122 -9.22 -9.18 19.63
CA LYS A 122 -8.39 -9.74 20.70
C LYS A 122 -6.90 -9.41 20.48
N THR A 123 -6.39 -9.59 19.27
CA THR A 123 -4.98 -9.30 18.93
C THR A 123 -4.68 -7.80 19.00
N ILE A 124 -5.54 -6.95 18.45
CA ILE A 124 -5.43 -5.47 18.58
C ILE A 124 -5.31 -5.07 20.06
N LYS A 125 -6.19 -5.59 20.92
CA LYS A 125 -6.14 -5.31 22.35
C LYS A 125 -4.86 -5.84 23.01
N THR A 126 -4.40 -7.02 22.61
CA THR A 126 -3.19 -7.67 23.14
C THR A 126 -1.94 -6.87 22.82
N TYR A 127 -1.85 -6.31 21.61
CA TYR A 127 -0.74 -5.48 21.16
C TYR A 127 -0.88 -4.00 21.57
N GLY A 128 -1.98 -3.61 22.22
CA GLY A 128 -2.24 -2.22 22.60
C GLY A 128 -2.39 -1.29 21.39
N ILE A 129 -2.95 -1.80 20.28
CA ILE A 129 -3.14 -1.03 19.06
C ILE A 129 -4.39 -0.15 19.22
N ASP A 130 -4.18 1.16 19.32
CA ASP A 130 -5.26 2.16 19.34
C ASP A 130 -5.61 2.61 17.91
N LEU A 131 -6.21 1.69 17.15
CA LEU A 131 -6.73 1.95 15.80
C LEU A 131 -8.11 1.30 15.65
N GLN A 132 -8.98 1.98 14.91
CA GLN A 132 -10.29 1.46 14.51
C GLN A 132 -10.36 1.40 12.98
N LEU A 133 -10.96 0.34 12.43
CA LEU A 133 -11.14 0.22 10.99
C LEU A 133 -12.00 1.37 10.45
N LYS A 134 -11.53 2.01 9.37
CA LYS A 134 -12.30 3.01 8.63
C LYS A 134 -12.63 2.42 7.26
N TYR A 135 -13.93 2.30 6.99
CA TYR A 135 -14.40 1.81 5.70
C TYR A 135 -14.06 2.81 4.60
N LEU A 136 -13.61 2.28 3.47
CA LEU A 136 -13.48 3.08 2.26
C LEU A 136 -14.88 3.59 1.90
N SER A 137 -14.98 4.89 1.63
CA SER A 137 -16.23 5.45 1.13
C SER A 137 -16.37 4.99 -0.31
N ASN A 138 -17.27 4.04 -0.57
CA ASN A 138 -17.66 3.67 -1.94
C ASN A 138 -18.04 4.96 -2.67
N LYS A 139 -17.31 5.30 -3.73
CA LYS A 139 -17.74 6.31 -4.70
C LYS A 139 -18.50 5.62 -5.82
#